data_AF-W9WL26-F1
#
_entry.id   AF-W9WL26-F1
#
_cell.length_a   1.000
_cell.length_b   1.000
_cell.length_c   1.000
_cell.angle_alpha   90.00
_cell.angle_beta   90.00
_cell.angle_gamma   90.00
#
_symmetry.space_group_name_H-M   'P 1'
#
loop_
_entity.id
_entity.type
_entity.pdbx_description
1 polymer ?
#
loop_
_entity_poly.entity_id
_entity_poly.type
_entity_poly.pdbx_seq_one_letter_code
_entity_poly.pdbx_strand_id
1 'polypeptide(L)'
;MPFYAWRPFLCEDHRRYAHGGPLRNTVDVSFLNRQSGYSPQVLCEAHLTCVISGSDDQHWVAYFFTDTYFDGKDEARETVLEYDKDKRSDHGMNADPLTYGNVDADVDPVWDPRKYFLTIVQHRLGQVTREWCQVVTNLRESFYNFEQVRCLLSYHNLKATVGSY
;
A
#
# COMPACT_ATOMS: atom_id res chain seq x y z
N MET A 1 4.75 -11.05 -4.45
CA MET A 1 4.97 -9.76 -5.13
C MET A 1 5.33 -8.70 -4.10
N PRO A 2 6.60 -8.24 -4.06
CA PRO A 2 7.02 -7.17 -3.18
C PRO A 2 6.62 -5.80 -3.72
N PHE A 3 6.30 -4.85 -2.85
CA PHE A 3 6.06 -3.45 -3.17
C PHE A 3 6.34 -2.55 -1.97
N TYR A 4 6.28 -1.23 -2.15
CA TYR A 4 6.37 -0.25 -1.07
C TYR A 4 5.09 0.56 -0.97
N ALA A 5 4.65 0.79 0.27
CA ALA A 5 3.54 1.64 0.62
C ALA A 5 4.07 2.90 1.33
N TRP A 6 3.71 4.09 0.85
CA TRP A 6 4.07 5.35 1.52
C TRP A 6 3.03 5.67 2.58
N ARG A 7 3.45 5.88 3.83
CA ARG A 7 2.54 6.22 4.94
C ARG A 7 3.02 7.44 5.73
N PRO A 8 2.10 8.33 6.18
CA PRO A 8 2.41 9.55 6.95
C PRO A 8 2.48 9.31 8.46
N PHE A 9 2.76 8.08 8.88
CA PHE A 9 2.93 7.67 10.27
C PHE A 9 3.94 6.54 10.34
N LEU A 10 4.66 6.43 11.46
CA LEU A 10 5.52 5.27 11.69
C LEU A 10 4.64 4.03 11.84
N CYS A 11 4.95 2.98 11.08
CA CYS A 11 4.35 1.67 11.29
C CYS A 11 5.43 0.63 11.57
N GLU A 12 5.29 -0.04 12.72
CA GLU A 12 6.14 -1.16 13.10
C GLU A 12 5.47 -2.48 12.70
N ASP A 13 6.15 -3.30 11.89
CA ASP A 13 5.73 -4.68 11.68
C ASP A 13 6.01 -5.50 12.95
N HIS A 14 4.95 -5.91 13.64
CA HIS A 14 5.07 -6.75 14.84
C HIS A 14 5.65 -8.14 14.55
N ARG A 15 5.63 -8.59 13.30
CA ARG A 15 6.16 -9.89 12.90
C ARG A 15 7.68 -9.81 12.77
N ARG A 16 8.35 -10.77 13.40
CA ARG A 16 9.82 -10.83 13.47
C ARG A 16 10.28 -12.23 13.09
N TYR A 17 11.46 -12.29 12.47
CA TYR A 17 12.17 -13.55 12.28
C TYR A 17 12.66 -14.11 13.63
N ALA A 18 13.04 -15.38 13.68
CA ALA A 18 13.54 -16.04 14.89
C ALA A 18 14.73 -15.32 15.55
N HIS A 19 15.56 -14.63 14.77
CA HIS A 19 16.69 -13.84 15.27
C HIS A 19 16.30 -12.44 15.82
N GLY A 20 15.01 -12.10 15.86
CA GLY A 20 14.49 -10.83 16.41
C GLY A 20 14.39 -9.66 15.43
N GLY A 21 15.06 -9.70 14.28
CA GLY A 21 14.89 -8.70 13.20
C GLY A 21 13.48 -8.66 12.59
N PRO A 22 13.04 -7.50 12.05
CA PRO A 22 11.70 -7.33 11.50
C PRO A 22 11.51 -8.17 10.22
N LEU A 23 10.28 -8.62 9.98
CA LEU A 23 9.93 -9.39 8.77
C LEU A 23 9.98 -8.53 7.50
N ARG A 24 9.68 -7.24 7.64
CA ARG A 24 9.62 -6.23 6.57
C ARG A 24 10.43 -5.00 6.94
N ASN A 25 11.06 -4.39 5.94
CA ASN A 25 11.81 -3.16 6.15
C ASN A 25 10.89 -1.93 6.11
N THR A 26 11.24 -0.93 6.92
CA THR A 26 10.63 0.40 6.86
C THR A 26 11.75 1.42 6.66
N VAL A 27 11.60 2.31 5.68
CA VAL A 27 12.58 3.35 5.36
C VAL A 27 12.01 4.72 5.73
N ASP A 28 12.70 5.46 6.60
CA ASP A 28 12.36 6.84 6.91
C ASP A 28 12.71 7.76 5.74
N VAL A 29 11.70 8.42 5.20
CA VAL A 29 11.78 9.39 4.10
C VAL A 29 11.28 10.78 4.51
N SER A 30 11.19 11.05 5.83
CA SER A 30 10.74 12.35 6.38
C SER A 30 11.58 13.53 5.90
N PHE A 31 12.85 13.29 5.54
CA PHE A 31 13.73 14.30 4.97
C PHE A 31 13.23 14.87 3.64
N LEU A 32 12.38 14.13 2.90
CA LEU A 32 11.80 14.55 1.63
C LEU A 32 10.61 15.51 1.81
N ASN A 33 10.00 15.58 3.00
CA ASN A 33 8.85 16.43 3.26
C ASN A 33 9.08 17.37 4.45
N ARG A 34 10.06 18.27 4.32
CA ARG A 34 10.39 19.25 5.37
C ARG A 34 9.26 20.23 5.72
N GLN A 35 8.24 20.36 4.86
CA GLN A 35 7.15 21.32 5.04
C GLN A 35 5.95 20.72 5.80
N SER A 36 5.79 19.39 5.87
CA SER A 36 4.59 18.72 6.41
C SER A 36 4.50 18.65 7.93
N GLY A 37 5.20 19.54 8.65
CA GLY A 37 5.09 19.69 10.10
C GLY A 37 5.31 18.40 10.88
N TYR A 38 6.56 18.00 11.12
CA TYR A 38 6.99 16.89 11.99
C TYR A 38 6.32 15.51 11.81
N SER A 39 5.37 15.33 10.89
CA SER A 39 4.73 14.04 10.63
C SER A 39 5.75 13.12 9.96
N PRO A 40 6.05 11.94 10.55
CA PRO A 40 6.99 11.02 9.96
C PRO A 40 6.45 10.53 8.62
N GLN A 41 7.34 10.43 7.62
CA GLN A 41 7.02 9.86 6.32
C GLN A 41 7.87 8.61 6.14
N VAL A 42 7.22 7.47 5.89
CA VAL A 42 7.92 6.19 5.78
C VAL A 42 7.49 5.42 4.55
N LEU A 43 8.43 4.66 3.98
CA LEU A 43 8.15 3.61 3.01
C LEU A 43 8.14 2.27 3.72
N CYS A 44 6.97 1.62 3.74
CA CYS A 44 6.76 0.31 4.33
C CYS A 44 6.89 -0.76 3.25
N GLU A 45 7.82 -1.71 3.42
CA GLU A 45 7.94 -2.88 2.54
C GLU A 45 6.78 -3.84 2.76
N ALA A 46 6.14 -4.27 1.69
CA ALA A 46 4.97 -5.12 1.73
C ALA A 46 5.06 -6.25 0.70
N HIS A 47 4.35 -7.35 0.96
CA HIS A 47 4.34 -8.52 0.09
C HIS A 47 2.92 -9.08 -0.06
N LEU A 48 2.56 -9.41 -1.30
CA LEU A 48 1.37 -10.19 -1.63
C LEU A 48 1.74 -11.60 -2.15
N THR A 49 1.19 -12.66 -1.56
CA THR A 49 1.45 -14.04 -2.00
C THR A 49 0.13 -14.76 -2.24
N CYS A 50 -0.01 -15.40 -3.40
CA CYS A 50 -1.17 -16.22 -3.74
C CYS A 50 -0.71 -17.67 -3.98
N VAL A 51 -1.45 -18.62 -3.42
CA VAL A 51 -1.24 -20.06 -3.63
C VAL A 51 -2.59 -20.67 -3.97
N ILE A 52 -2.68 -21.34 -5.11
CA ILE A 52 -3.82 -22.21 -5.43
C ILE A 52 -3.31 -23.64 -5.46
N SER A 53 -4.03 -24.54 -4.78
CA SER A 53 -3.66 -25.95 -4.67
C SER A 53 -4.91 -26.83 -4.74
N GLY A 54 -4.83 -27.97 -5.40
CA GLY A 54 -5.95 -28.89 -5.58
C GLY A 54 -5.53 -30.20 -6.25
N SER A 55 -6.39 -31.22 -6.20
CA SER A 55 -6.19 -32.46 -6.94
C SER A 55 -6.58 -32.32 -8.42
N ASP A 56 -7.55 -31.45 -8.70
CA ASP A 56 -8.14 -31.22 -10.01
C ASP A 56 -8.85 -29.85 -10.06
N ASP A 57 -9.39 -29.51 -11.23
CA ASP A 57 -10.05 -28.22 -11.48
C ASP A 57 -11.41 -28.06 -10.78
N GLN A 58 -11.95 -29.11 -10.13
CA GLN A 58 -13.18 -29.05 -9.32
C GLN A 58 -12.91 -29.05 -7.81
N HIS A 59 -11.77 -29.60 -7.37
CA HIS A 59 -11.39 -29.72 -5.97
C HIS A 59 -10.07 -29.00 -5.72
N TRP A 60 -10.19 -27.69 -5.49
CA TRP A 60 -9.06 -26.82 -5.21
C TRP A 60 -9.40 -25.80 -4.11
N VAL A 61 -8.35 -25.19 -3.57
CA VAL A 61 -8.42 -24.13 -2.57
C VAL A 61 -7.40 -23.05 -2.92
N ALA A 62 -7.76 -21.79 -2.66
CA ALA A 62 -6.87 -20.65 -2.79
C ALA A 62 -6.56 -20.06 -1.42
N TYR A 63 -5.28 -19.75 -1.21
CA TYR A 63 -4.77 -19.00 -0.07
C TYR A 63 -4.15 -17.71 -0.58
N PHE A 64 -4.39 -16.62 0.15
CA PHE A 64 -3.78 -15.34 -0.14
C PHE A 64 -3.24 -14.72 1.14
N PHE A 65 -1.98 -14.32 1.10
CA PHE A 65 -1.27 -13.70 2.22
C PHE A 65 -0.93 -12.29 1.81
N THR A 66 -1.49 -11.32 2.53
CA THR A 66 -1.28 -9.89 2.31
C THR A 66 -0.72 -9.25 3.57
N ASP A 67 0.28 -8.40 3.40
CA ASP A 67 0.80 -7.56 4.47
C ASP A 67 -0.08 -6.32 4.60
N THR A 68 -0.70 -6.14 5.78
CA THR A 68 -1.59 -4.99 6.09
C THR A 68 -1.14 -4.23 7.33
N TYR A 69 0.08 -4.51 7.82
CA TYR A 69 0.58 -3.92 9.06
C TYR A 69 0.62 -2.39 8.97
N PHE A 70 0.92 -1.86 7.79
CA PHE A 70 1.03 -0.42 7.50
C PHE A 70 -0.32 0.27 7.27
N ASP A 71 -1.44 -0.44 7.32
CA ASP A 71 -2.76 0.16 7.17
C ASP A 71 -3.23 0.76 8.50
N GLY A 72 -3.64 2.03 8.44
CA GLY A 72 -4.12 2.80 9.59
C GLY A 72 -5.32 2.13 10.28
N LYS A 73 -5.59 2.51 11.54
CA LYS A 73 -6.77 1.99 12.27
C LYS A 73 -8.10 2.39 11.62
N ASP A 74 -8.10 3.51 10.90
CA ASP A 74 -9.27 4.09 10.23
C ASP A 74 -9.26 3.86 8.71
N GLU A 75 -8.23 3.20 8.17
CA GLU A 75 -8.24 2.76 6.78
C GLU A 75 -9.11 1.50 6.66
N ALA A 76 -9.82 1.35 5.55
CA ALA A 76 -10.67 0.18 5.29
C ALA A 76 -9.78 -1.08 5.21
N ARG A 77 -9.52 -1.68 6.36
CA ARG A 77 -8.60 -2.81 6.48
C ARG A 77 -9.19 -4.01 5.78
N GLU A 78 -8.37 -4.69 4.98
CA GLU A 78 -8.66 -6.01 4.40
C GLU A 78 -8.73 -7.09 5.49
N THR A 79 -9.71 -7.00 6.39
CA THR A 79 -9.93 -8.00 7.44
C THR A 79 -11.13 -8.86 7.12
N VAL A 80 -11.07 -10.11 7.57
CA VAL A 80 -12.20 -11.04 7.51
C VAL A 80 -13.45 -10.46 8.17
N LEU A 81 -13.30 -9.69 9.25
CA LEU A 81 -14.41 -9.05 9.95
C LEU A 81 -15.08 -7.97 9.10
N GLU A 82 -14.31 -7.16 8.36
CA GLU A 82 -14.89 -6.14 7.48
C GLU A 82 -15.64 -6.79 6.30
N TYR A 83 -15.08 -7.84 5.69
CA TYR A 83 -15.77 -8.58 4.63
C TYR A 83 -17.05 -9.28 5.13
N ASP A 84 -17.03 -9.87 6.33
CA ASP A 84 -18.23 -10.48 6.93
C ASP A 84 -19.30 -9.45 7.30
N LYS A 85 -18.89 -8.26 7.77
CA LYS A 85 -19.82 -7.14 8.01
C LYS A 85 -20.46 -6.66 6.72
N ASP A 86 -19.66 -6.46 5.67
CA ASP A 86 -20.15 -6.01 4.36
C ASP A 86 -21.19 -6.99 3.82
N LYS A 87 -20.86 -8.30 3.80
CA LYS A 87 -21.79 -9.37 3.39
C LYS A 87 -23.13 -9.37 4.13
N ARG A 88 -23.15 -8.98 5.41
CA ARG A 88 -24.37 -8.98 6.24
C ARG A 88 -25.20 -7.70 6.12
N SER A 89 -24.69 -6.67 5.44
CA SER A 89 -25.39 -5.39 5.30
C SER A 89 -26.47 -5.47 4.21
N ASP A 90 -27.55 -4.69 4.35
CA ASP A 90 -28.73 -4.73 3.47
C ASP A 90 -28.41 -4.43 1.99
N HIS A 91 -27.28 -3.76 1.72
CA HIS A 91 -26.81 -3.39 0.38
C HIS A 91 -25.38 -3.87 0.10
N GLY A 92 -24.83 -4.72 0.97
CA GLY A 92 -23.49 -5.24 0.79
C GLY A 92 -23.47 -6.45 -0.13
N MET A 93 -22.26 -6.88 -0.46
CA MET A 93 -22.03 -8.01 -1.34
C MET A 93 -21.19 -9.07 -0.64
N ASN A 94 -21.24 -10.31 -1.14
CA ASN A 94 -20.31 -11.35 -0.72
C ASN A 94 -18.95 -11.12 -1.40
N ALA A 95 -18.30 -10.02 -1.02
CA ALA A 95 -17.07 -9.53 -1.62
C ALA A 95 -15.95 -10.55 -1.45
N ASP A 96 -15.36 -10.99 -2.56
CA ASP A 96 -14.24 -11.93 -2.55
C ASP A 96 -12.97 -11.23 -1.98
N PRO A 97 -12.48 -11.65 -0.80
CA PRO A 97 -11.30 -11.04 -0.19
C PRO A 97 -10.05 -11.19 -1.04
N LEU A 98 -9.89 -12.27 -1.82
CA LEU A 98 -8.68 -12.51 -2.61
C LEU A 98 -8.57 -11.50 -3.76
N THR A 99 -9.70 -10.96 -4.24
CA THR A 99 -9.77 -9.93 -5.28
C THR A 99 -9.72 -8.50 -4.74
N TYR A 100 -9.32 -8.30 -3.48
CA TYR A 100 -9.41 -6.99 -2.79
C TYR A 100 -10.87 -6.51 -2.73
N GLY A 101 -11.82 -7.44 -2.59
CA GLY A 101 -13.25 -7.15 -2.54
C GLY A 101 -13.84 -6.54 -3.82
N ASN A 102 -13.26 -6.79 -4.99
CA ASN A 102 -13.75 -6.20 -6.25
C ASN A 102 -14.71 -7.11 -7.02
N VAL A 103 -14.84 -8.37 -6.59
CA VAL A 103 -15.71 -9.37 -7.22
C VAL A 103 -16.74 -9.82 -6.20
N ASP A 104 -18.00 -9.88 -6.61
CA ASP A 104 -19.07 -10.51 -5.83
C ASP A 104 -19.06 -12.01 -6.09
N ALA A 105 -18.73 -12.78 -5.04
CA ALA A 105 -18.62 -14.24 -5.12
C ALA A 105 -19.95 -14.94 -5.40
N ASP A 106 -21.10 -14.28 -5.16
CA ASP A 106 -22.43 -14.87 -5.38
C ASP A 106 -22.98 -14.61 -6.79
N VAL A 107 -22.48 -13.58 -7.49
CA VAL A 107 -23.01 -13.17 -8.81
C VAL A 107 -22.28 -13.82 -9.98
N ASP A 108 -20.94 -13.86 -9.96
CA ASP A 108 -20.14 -14.46 -11.04
C ASP A 108 -18.99 -15.31 -10.46
N PRO A 109 -19.30 -16.49 -9.89
CA PRO A 109 -18.29 -17.36 -9.29
C PRO A 109 -17.33 -17.92 -10.35
N VAL A 110 -16.03 -17.73 -10.12
CA VAL A 110 -14.97 -18.23 -11.02
C VAL A 110 -14.54 -19.64 -10.58
N TRP A 111 -15.07 -20.65 -11.26
CA TRP A 111 -14.81 -22.06 -10.92
C TRP A 111 -13.47 -22.61 -11.40
N ASP A 112 -12.95 -22.08 -12.51
CA ASP A 112 -11.67 -22.53 -13.06
C ASP A 112 -10.51 -21.93 -12.24
N PRO A 113 -9.63 -22.75 -11.63
CA PRO A 113 -8.60 -22.26 -10.72
C PRO A 113 -7.58 -21.35 -11.41
N ARG A 114 -7.30 -21.59 -12.70
CA ARG A 114 -6.34 -20.81 -13.48
C ARG A 114 -6.90 -19.42 -13.81
N LYS A 115 -8.17 -19.36 -14.22
CA LYS A 115 -8.89 -18.09 -14.40
C LYS A 115 -8.99 -17.35 -13.07
N TYR A 116 -9.30 -18.04 -11.98
CA TYR A 116 -9.40 -17.42 -10.68
C TYR A 116 -8.07 -16.81 -10.22
N PHE A 117 -6.96 -17.53 -10.39
CA PHE A 117 -5.62 -16.97 -10.16
C PHE A 117 -5.37 -15.69 -10.95
N LEU A 118 -5.70 -15.69 -12.25
CA LEU A 118 -5.52 -14.51 -13.10
C LEU A 118 -6.41 -13.34 -12.65
N THR A 119 -7.64 -13.59 -12.26
CA THR A 119 -8.55 -12.59 -11.68
C THR A 119 -7.96 -11.98 -10.42
N ILE A 120 -7.49 -12.80 -9.47
CA ILE A 120 -6.82 -12.34 -8.25
C ILE A 120 -5.63 -11.46 -8.60
N VAL A 121 -4.74 -11.94 -9.47
CA VAL A 121 -3.53 -11.23 -9.88
C VAL A 121 -3.87 -9.90 -10.53
N GLN A 122 -4.89 -9.82 -11.39
CA GLN A 122 -5.31 -8.58 -12.04
C GLN A 122 -5.70 -7.52 -11.01
N HIS A 123 -6.56 -7.85 -10.05
CA HIS A 123 -7.00 -6.89 -9.03
C HIS A 123 -5.85 -6.49 -8.08
N ARG A 124 -5.02 -7.44 -7.68
CA ARG A 124 -3.90 -7.21 -6.76
C ARG A 124 -2.75 -6.44 -7.40
N LEU A 125 -2.49 -6.64 -8.70
CA LEU A 125 -1.57 -5.77 -9.45
C LEU A 125 -2.11 -4.35 -9.56
N GLY A 126 -3.43 -4.19 -9.70
CA GLY A 126 -4.08 -2.87 -9.62
C GLY A 126 -3.81 -2.18 -8.28
N GLN A 127 -3.94 -2.90 -7.16
CA GLN A 127 -3.59 -2.40 -5.82
C GLN A 127 -2.11 -1.98 -5.75
N VAL A 128 -1.19 -2.87 -6.15
CA VAL A 128 0.26 -2.58 -6.14
C VAL A 128 0.60 -1.37 -7.01
N THR A 129 -0.06 -1.22 -8.16
CA THR A 129 0.13 -0.07 -9.05
C THR A 129 -0.30 1.23 -8.36
N ARG A 130 -1.41 1.24 -7.63
CA ARG A 130 -1.87 2.43 -6.89
C ARG A 130 -0.86 2.84 -5.81
N GLU A 131 -0.35 1.90 -5.04
CA GLU A 131 0.67 2.15 -4.01
C GLU A 131 1.95 2.72 -4.63
N TRP A 132 2.41 2.14 -5.74
CA TRP A 132 3.56 2.67 -6.48
C TRP A 132 3.33 4.06 -7.06
N CYS A 133 2.15 4.32 -7.63
CA CYS A 133 1.79 5.64 -8.13
C CYS A 133 1.79 6.70 -7.01
N GLN A 134 1.35 6.33 -5.80
CA GLN A 134 1.42 7.21 -4.63
C GLN A 134 2.87 7.52 -4.25
N VAL A 135 3.74 6.50 -4.19
CA VAL A 135 5.18 6.70 -3.93
C VAL A 135 5.80 7.65 -4.95
N VAL A 136 5.58 7.42 -6.25
CA VAL A 136 6.14 8.26 -7.31
C VAL A 136 5.60 9.68 -7.25
N THR A 137 4.31 9.86 -6.97
CA THR A 137 3.69 11.18 -6.83
C THR A 137 4.32 11.95 -5.67
N ASN A 138 4.41 11.33 -4.49
CA ASN A 138 5.01 11.95 -3.31
C ASN A 138 6.47 12.34 -3.54
N LEU A 139 7.25 11.48 -4.19
CA LEU A 139 8.64 11.78 -4.56
C LEU A 139 8.74 12.99 -5.49
N ARG A 140 7.91 13.06 -6.53
CA ARG A 140 7.89 14.20 -7.47
C ARG A 140 7.56 15.50 -6.76
N GLU A 141 6.53 15.50 -5.92
CA GLU A 141 6.14 16.67 -5.13
C GLU A 141 7.26 17.12 -4.20
N SER A 142 7.93 16.18 -3.51
CA SER A 142 9.11 16.46 -2.70
C SER A 142 10.24 17.13 -3.49
N PHE A 143 10.53 16.66 -4.71
CA PHE A 143 11.53 17.30 -5.57
C PHE A 143 11.12 18.71 -6.01
N TYR A 144 9.87 18.90 -6.44
CA TYR A 144 9.37 20.23 -6.81
C TYR A 144 9.46 21.22 -5.64
N ASN A 145 9.10 20.79 -4.43
CA ASN A 145 9.19 21.62 -3.23
C ASN A 145 10.64 21.97 -2.90
N PHE A 146 11.56 21.02 -3.05
CA PHE A 146 12.99 21.26 -2.84
C PHE A 146 13.55 22.29 -3.83
N GLU A 147 13.20 22.20 -5.11
CA GLU A 147 13.63 23.17 -6.12
C GLU A 147 13.10 24.57 -5.85
N GLN A 148 11.83 24.70 -5.46
CA GLN A 148 11.24 25.99 -5.09
C GLN A 148 11.94 26.63 -3.88
N VAL A 149 12.17 25.86 -2.81
CA VAL A 149 12.87 26.35 -1.61
C VAL A 149 14.30 26.76 -1.96
N ARG A 150 15.03 25.96 -2.75
CA ARG A 150 16.39 26.31 -3.21
C ARG A 150 16.39 27.60 -4.01
N CYS A 151 15.41 27.78 -4.91
CA CYS A 151 15.27 28.99 -5.72
C CYS A 151 15.03 30.22 -4.83
N LEU A 152 14.08 30.14 -3.89
CA LEU A 152 13.77 31.22 -2.95
C LEU A 152 14.99 31.60 -2.08
N LEU A 153 15.70 30.62 -1.54
CA LEU A 153 16.92 30.86 -0.76
C LEU A 153 18.02 31.53 -1.60
N SER A 154 18.19 31.13 -2.86
CA SER A 154 19.10 31.79 -3.79
C SER A 154 18.71 33.25 -4.03
N TYR A 155 17.42 33.54 -4.27
CA TYR A 155 16.90 34.90 -4.44
C TYR A 155 17.10 35.78 -3.20
N HIS A 156 16.87 35.24 -2.00
CA HIS A 156 17.07 35.96 -0.74
C HIS A 156 18.54 36.26 -0.46
N ASN A 157 19.44 35.29 -0.71
CA ASN A 157 20.88 35.51 -0.57
C ASN A 157 21.38 36.58 -1.54
N LEU A 158 20.95 36.55 -2.81
CA LEU A 158 21.27 37.59 -3.80
C LEU A 158 20.80 39.00 -3.36
N LYS A 159 19.58 39.13 -2.81
CA LYS A 159 19.09 40.42 -2.31
C LYS A 159 19.85 40.92 -1.08
N ALA A 160 20.25 40.03 -0.18
CA ALA A 160 21.04 40.39 1.00
C ALA A 160 22.45 40.91 0.62
N THR A 161 23.06 40.36 -0.43
CA THR A 161 24.38 40.80 -0.92
C THR A 161 24.33 42.12 -1.71
N VAL A 162 23.20 42.43 -2.35
CA VAL A 162 23.04 43.65 -3.17
C VAL A 162 22.56 44.85 -2.34
N GLY A 163 21.85 44.64 -1.23
CA GLY A 163 21.35 45.70 -0.34
C GLY A 163 22.36 46.23 0.71
N SER A 164 23.63 45.86 0.62
CA SER A 164 24.69 46.21 1.59
C SER A 164 25.68 47.29 1.10
N TYR A 165 25.33 48.05 0.06
CA TYR A 165 26.11 49.18 -0.45
C TYR A 165 25.36 50.51 -0.31
#